data_AF-A0A392QFZ8-F1
#
_entry.id   AF-A0A392QFZ8-F1
#
_cell.length_a   1.000
_cell.length_b   1.000
_cell.length_c   1.000
_cell.angle_alpha   90.00
_cell.angle_beta   90.00
_cell.angle_gamma   90.00
#
_symmetry.space_group_name_H-M   'P 1'
#
loop_
_entity.id
_entity.type
_entity.pdbx_description
1 polymer ?
#
loop_
_entity_poly.entity_id
_entity_poly.type
_entity_poly.pdbx_seq_one_letter_code
_entity_poly.pdbx_strand_id
1 'polypeptide(L)' 'MDGQASTEFLCELKVLTHVHHLNLVRLIGYCVEGSLFLVYEHIDNGNLGQYLHGIGKEPLPWSSRVQIALDSARG' A
#
# COMPACT_ATOMS: atom_id res chain seq x y z
N MET A 1 14.27 21.35 3.28
CA MET A 1 12.93 20.73 3.18
C MET A 1 13.00 19.20 3.25
N ASP A 2 14.20 18.61 3.27
CA ASP A 2 14.42 17.14 3.21
C ASP A 2 14.27 16.39 4.55
N GLY A 3 14.19 17.11 5.67
CA GLY A 3 14.07 16.48 7.00
C GLY A 3 12.72 15.80 7.23
N GLN A 4 11.63 16.33 6.66
CA GLN A 4 10.29 15.79 6.88
C GLN A 4 10.04 14.53 6.04
N ALA A 5 10.45 14.52 4.77
CA ALA A 5 10.38 13.34 3.91
C ALA A 5 11.19 12.16 4.47
N SER A 6 12.40 12.41 4.99
CA SER A 6 13.19 11.38 5.70
C SER A 6 12.51 10.89 6.98
N THR A 7 11.80 11.77 7.71
CA THR A 7 11.10 11.37 8.94
C THR A 7 9.89 10.49 8.63
N GLU A 8 9.07 10.86 7.65
CA GLU A 8 7.92 10.06 7.20
C GLU A 8 8.38 8.70 6.69
N PHE A 9 9.44 8.66 5.86
CA PHE A 9 10.03 7.43 5.38
C PHE A 9 10.48 6.50 6.52
N LEU A 10 11.23 7.02 7.50
CA LEU A 10 11.72 6.22 8.62
C LEU A 10 10.58 5.76 9.55
N CYS A 11 9.54 6.56 9.72
CA CYS A 11 8.34 6.17 10.46
C CYS A 11 7.60 5.03 9.77
N GLU A 12 7.38 5.14 8.46
CA GLU A 12 6.74 4.09 7.65
C GLU A 12 7.57 2.80 7.73
N LEU A 13 8.90 2.92 7.61
CA LEU A 13 9.82 1.79 7.70
C LEU A 13 9.72 1.06 9.04
N LYS A 14 9.63 1.80 10.16
CA LYS A 14 9.49 1.21 11.50
C LYS A 14 8.24 0.35 11.62
N VAL A 15 7.12 0.80 11.05
CA VAL A 15 5.85 0.08 11.12
C VAL A 15 5.88 -1.12 10.16
N LEU A 16 6.24 -0.88 8.90
CA LEU A 16 6.16 -1.89 7.83
C LEU A 16 7.13 -3.06 8.01
N THR A 17 8.24 -2.85 8.71
CA THR A 17 9.19 -3.93 9.04
C THR A 17 8.66 -4.89 10.11
N HIS A 18 7.64 -4.49 10.87
CA HIS A 18 7.09 -5.28 11.98
C HIS A 18 5.66 -5.77 11.75
N VAL A 19 4.99 -5.30 10.69
CA VAL A 19 3.60 -5.66 10.38
C VAL A 19 3.56 -6.59 9.18
N HIS A 20 3.06 -7.80 9.41
CA HIS A 20 2.77 -8.78 8.38
C HIS A 20 1.32 -9.22 8.50
N HIS A 21 0.47 -8.75 7.59
CA HIS A 21 -0.95 -9.09 7.54
C HIS A 21 -1.37 -9.42 6.11
N LEU A 22 -2.33 -10.34 5.94
CA LEU A 22 -2.79 -10.79 4.62
C LEU A 22 -3.39 -9.65 3.77
N ASN A 23 -3.97 -8.65 4.42
CA ASN A 23 -4.60 -7.50 3.77
C ASN A 23 -3.69 -6.27 3.70
N LEU A 24 -2.40 -6.40 4.02
CA LEU A 24 -1.40 -5.34 3.88
C LEU A 24 -0.37 -5.74 2.83
N VAL A 25 -0.04 -4.82 1.92
CA VAL A 25 1.00 -5.05 0.91
C VAL A 25 2.34 -5.26 1.59
N ARG A 26 2.97 -6.40 1.30
CA ARG A 26 4.22 -6.79 1.97
C ARG A 26 5.40 -5.95 1.50
N LEU A 27 6.11 -5.35 2.45
CA LEU A 27 7.43 -4.77 2.23
C LEU A 27 8.45 -5.90 2.03
N ILE A 28 9.14 -5.90 0.89
CA ILE A 28 10.21 -6.85 0.55
C ILE A 28 11.57 -6.31 1.03
N GLY A 29 11.79 -5.01 0.91
CA GLY A 29 13.04 -4.37 1.31
C GLY A 29 13.01 -2.86 1.16
N TYR A 30 14.13 -2.22 1.48
CA TYR A 30 14.28 -0.78 1.41
C TYR A 30 15.75 -0.39 1.19
N CYS A 31 15.98 0.84 0.74
CA CYS A 31 17.31 1.45 0.68
C CYS A 31 17.26 2.82 1.37
N VAL A 32 18.28 3.08 2.19
CA VAL A 32 18.47 4.38 2.89
C VAL A 32 19.80 5.05 2.55
N GLU A 33 20.65 4.39 1.75
CA GLU A 33 21.98 4.91 1.41
C GLU A 33 21.93 5.65 0.08
N GLY A 34 22.21 6.96 0.12
CA GLY A 34 22.22 7.85 -1.05
C GLY A 34 20.83 8.27 -1.55
N SER A 35 19.88 7.36 -1.60
CA SER A 35 18.48 7.64 -1.96
C SER A 35 17.53 6.72 -1.21
N LEU A 36 16.34 7.24 -0.92
CA LEU A 36 15.32 6.52 -0.15
C LEU A 36 14.42 5.71 -1.09
N PHE A 37 14.39 4.40 -0.92
CA PHE A 37 13.54 3.50 -1.71
C PHE A 37 12.79 2.51 -0.81
N LEU A 38 11.52 2.25 -1.15
CA LEU A 38 10.72 1.14 -0.60
C LEU A 38 10.44 0.14 -1.72
N VAL A 39 10.65 -1.13 -1.44
CA VAL A 39 10.42 -2.23 -2.37
C VAL A 39 9.30 -3.09 -1.83
N TYR A 40 8.15 -3.05 -2.50
CA TYR A 40 6.96 -3.83 -2.16
C TYR A 40 6.77 -5.01 -3.12
N GLU A 41 5.94 -5.97 -2.74
CA GLU A 41 5.38 -6.91 -3.71
C GLU A 41 4.54 -6.19 -4.77
N HIS A 42 4.55 -6.73 -5.98
CA HIS A 42 3.77 -6.17 -7.07
C HIS A 42 2.33 -6.65 -7.02
N ILE A 43 1.38 -5.72 -7.16
CA ILE A 43 -0.06 -6.00 -7.20
C ILE A 43 -0.57 -5.73 -8.62
N ASP A 44 -0.87 -6.79 -9.37
CA ASP A 44 -1.21 -6.72 -10.80
C ASP A 44 -2.48 -5.90 -11.10
N ASN A 45 -3.42 -5.87 -10.16
CA ASN A 45 -4.73 -5.24 -10.37
C ASN A 45 -4.73 -3.71 -10.24
N GLY A 46 -3.60 -3.09 -9.90
CA GLY A 46 -3.53 -1.65 -9.66
C GLY A 46 -4.23 -1.24 -8.36
N ASN A 47 -4.61 0.04 -8.25
CA ASN A 47 -5.19 0.57 -7.02
C ASN A 47 -6.72 0.59 -7.06
N LEU A 48 -7.34 0.50 -5.88
CA LEU A 48 -8.80 0.49 -5.73
C LEU A 48 -9.47 1.74 -6.29
N GLY A 49 -8.80 2.90 -6.25
CA GLY A 49 -9.32 4.16 -6.79
C GLY A 49 -9.65 4.11 -8.28
N GLN A 50 -8.91 3.32 -9.06
CA GLN A 50 -9.21 3.11 -10.49
C GLN A 50 -10.58 2.44 -10.70
N TYR A 51 -10.92 1.46 -9.85
CA TYR A 51 -12.21 0.76 -9.89
C TYR A 51 -13.36 1.57 -9.26
N LEU A 52 -13.07 2.44 -8.29
CA LEU A 52 -14.09 3.24 -7.62
C LEU A 52 -14.49 4.49 -8.41
N HIS A 53 -13.53 5.13 -9.08
CA HIS A 53 -13.76 6.35 -9.85
C HIS A 53 -13.97 6.09 -11.36
N GLY A 54 -13.91 4.84 -11.80
CA GLY A 54 -14.14 4.47 -13.20
C GLY A 54 -13.05 4.94 -14.16
N ILE A 55 -11.83 5.16 -13.67
CA ILE A 55 -10.71 5.62 -14.48
C ILE A 55 -9.92 4.40 -14.95
N GLY A 56 -10.19 3.96 -16.18
CA GLY A 56 -9.42 2.90 -16.87
C GLY A 56 -9.72 1.46 -16.42
N LYS A 57 -10.64 1.25 -15.49
CA LYS A 57 -11.09 -0.07 -15.03
C LYS A 57 -12.62 -0.07 -14.86
N GLU A 58 -13.23 -1.21 -15.17
CA GLU A 58 -14.67 -1.42 -14.93
C GLU A 58 -14.99 -1.39 -13.42
N PRO A 59 -16.13 -0.82 -13.03
CA PRO A 59 -16.54 -0.77 -11.63
C PRO A 59 -16.71 -2.17 -11.04
N LEU A 60 -16.19 -2.37 -9.82
CA LEU A 60 -16.35 -3.66 -9.11
C LEU A 60 -17.82 -3.91 -8.72
N PRO A 61 -18.28 -5.18 -8.76
CA PRO A 61 -19.58 -5.57 -8.20
C PRO A 61 -19.71 -5.19 -6.73
N TRP A 62 -20.95 -4.96 -6.27
CA TRP A 62 -21.21 -4.54 -4.89
C TRP A 62 -20.66 -5.53 -3.85
N SER A 63 -20.83 -6.83 -4.07
CA SER A 63 -20.30 -7.88 -3.18
C SER A 63 -18.78 -7.77 -3.00
N SER A 64 -18.03 -7.55 -4.08
CA SER A 64 -16.57 -7.35 -4.03
C SER A 64 -16.21 -6.10 -3.25
N ARG A 65 -16.96 -5.00 -3.39
CA ARG A 65 -16.72 -3.75 -2.64
C ARG A 65 -16.91 -3.95 -1.15
N VAL A 66 -17.96 -4.67 -0.75
CA VAL A 66 -18.23 -5.00 0.66
C VAL A 66 -17.10 -5.88 1.23
N GLN A 67 -16.65 -6.87 0.46
CA GLN A 67 -15.53 -7.72 0.87
C GLN A 67 -14.24 -6.92 1.05
N ILE A 68 -13.93 -6.03 0.11
CA ILE A 68 -12.76 -5.14 0.20
C ILE A 68 -12.84 -4.26 1.46
N ALA A 69 -14.00 -3.67 1.75
CA ALA A 69 -14.18 -2.86 2.95
C ALA A 69 -13.96 -3.67 4.24
N LEU A 70 -14.46 -4.91 4.28
CA LEU A 70 -14.25 -5.82 5.43
C LEU A 70 -12.77 -6.19 5.58
N ASP A 71 -12.10 -6.52 4.49
CA ASP A 71 -10.69 -6.91 4.50
C ASP A 71 -9.77 -5.73 4.83
N SER A 72 -10.11 -4.51 4.39
CA SER A 72 -9.44 -3.29 4.82
C SER A 72 -9.62 -3.00 6.31
N ALA A 73 -10.75 -3.39 6.92
CA ALA A 73 -10.96 -3.22 8.36
C ALA A 73 -10.25 -4.29 9.21
N ARG A 74 -9.82 -5.40 8.61
CA ARG A 74 -9.09 -6.49 9.28
C ARG A 74 -7.58 -6.27 9.29
N GLY A 75 -7.04 -5.64 8.24
CA GLY A 75 -5.63 -5.27 8.14
C GLY A 75 -5.25 -4.11 9.03
#